data_AF-A0A356HX48-F1
#
_entry.id   AF-A0A356HX48-F1
#
_cell.length_a   1.000
_cell.length_b   1.000
_cell.length_c   1.000
_cell.angle_alpha   90.00
_cell.angle_beta   90.00
_cell.angle_gamma   90.00
#
_symmetry.space_group_name_H-M   'P 1'
#
loop_
_entity.id
_entity.type
_entity.pdbx_description
1 polymer ?
#
loop_
_entity_poly.entity_id
_entity_poly.type
_entity_poly.pdbx_seq_one_letter_code
_entity_poly.pdbx_strand_id
1 'polypeptide(L)' 'SGDKAKSFYWDFGDEIDKEPCEDEECIHEFKKYGTYTVTLTVTDEAGNKVVKTVQIKDIQKRPGCPY' A
#
# COMPACT_ATOMS: atom_id res chain seq x y z
N SER A 1 2.83 27.44 -7.30
CA SER A 1 3.05 26.09 -7.82
C SER A 1 3.23 25.19 -6.62
N GLY A 2 2.51 24.06 -6.54
CA GLY A 2 2.86 23.04 -5.54
C GLY A 2 4.19 22.40 -5.91
N ASP A 3 4.93 21.93 -4.92
CA ASP A 3 6.19 21.23 -5.15
C ASP A 3 5.93 19.91 -5.89
N LYS A 4 6.80 19.59 -6.87
CA LYS A 4 6.67 18.39 -7.70
C LYS A 4 7.14 17.17 -6.91
N ALA A 5 6.38 16.07 -6.99
CA ALA A 5 6.81 14.79 -6.44
C ALA A 5 8.07 14.28 -7.16
N LYS A 6 9.05 13.82 -6.38
CA LYS A 6 10.33 13.30 -6.83
C LYS A 6 10.42 11.79 -6.68
N SER A 7 9.86 11.23 -5.62
CA SER A 7 9.84 9.79 -5.40
C SER A 7 8.59 9.32 -4.66
N PHE A 8 8.23 8.08 -4.92
CA PHE A 8 7.12 7.35 -4.30
C PHE A 8 7.69 6.15 -3.56
N TYR A 9 7.03 5.74 -2.49
CA TYR A 9 7.41 4.58 -1.70
C TYR A 9 6.14 3.93 -1.18
N TRP A 10 5.88 2.72 -1.65
CA TRP A 10 4.72 1.92 -1.27
C TRP A 10 5.11 0.81 -0.30
N ASP A 11 4.49 0.78 0.88
CA ASP A 11 4.52 -0.34 1.82
C ASP A 11 3.12 -0.97 1.87
N PHE A 12 2.99 -2.24 1.47
CA PHE A 12 1.71 -2.94 1.44
C PHE A 12 1.33 -3.60 2.78
N GLY A 13 2.27 -3.68 3.73
CA GLY A 13 2.00 -4.16 5.09
C GLY A 13 1.72 -5.67 5.20
N ASP A 14 2.18 -6.48 4.23
CA ASP A 14 1.99 -7.94 4.23
C ASP A 14 3.27 -8.75 4.55
N GLU A 15 4.37 -8.07 4.89
CA GLU A 15 5.69 -8.61 5.24
C GLU A 15 6.37 -9.43 4.13
N ILE A 16 5.75 -9.54 2.94
CA ILE A 16 6.23 -10.38 1.83
C ILE A 16 7.11 -9.57 0.90
N ASP A 17 6.76 -8.32 0.63
CA ASP A 17 7.52 -7.44 -0.26
C ASP A 17 8.32 -6.42 0.54
N LYS A 18 9.57 -6.78 0.84
CA LYS A 18 10.55 -5.89 1.46
C LYS A 18 11.07 -4.83 0.49
N GLU A 19 10.77 -4.97 -0.80
CA GLU A 19 11.11 -4.01 -1.83
C GLU A 19 9.86 -3.18 -2.17
N PRO A 20 9.81 -1.93 -1.70
CA PRO A 20 8.69 -1.04 -1.92
C PRO A 20 8.71 -0.57 -3.36
N CYS A 21 7.52 -0.46 -3.94
CA CYS A 21 7.37 0.07 -5.29
C CYS A 21 7.70 1.57 -5.30
N GLU A 22 8.48 2.02 -6.28
CA GLU A 22 8.95 3.41 -6.36
C GLU A 22 8.23 4.26 -7.43
N ASP A 23 7.29 3.64 -8.17
CA ASP A 23 6.49 4.28 -9.20
C ASP A 23 5.26 5.02 -8.64
N GLU A 24 4.72 5.96 -9.42
CA GLU A 24 3.48 6.69 -9.10
C GLU A 24 2.29 5.74 -8.90
N GLU A 25 2.22 4.73 -9.77
CA GLU A 25 1.22 3.66 -9.73
C GLU A 25 1.90 2.34 -9.43
N CYS A 26 1.30 1.55 -8.54
CA CYS A 26 1.79 0.22 -8.24
C CYS A 26 0.65 -0.79 -8.12
N ILE A 27 0.90 -2.02 -8.58
CA ILE A 27 -0.02 -3.15 -8.49
C ILE A 27 0.60 -4.20 -7.56
N HIS A 28 -0.12 -4.57 -6.51
CA HIS A 28 0.28 -5.57 -5.53
C HIS A 28 -0.82 -6.61 -5.31
N GLU A 29 -0.43 -7.88 -5.18
CA GLU A 29 -1.34 -9.00 -4.92
C GLU A 29 -1.11 -9.59 -3.53
N PHE A 30 -2.09 -9.46 -2.66
CA PHE A 30 -2.07 -10.07 -1.33
C PHE A 30 -2.34 -11.58 -1.42
N LYS A 31 -1.33 -12.40 -1.13
CA LYS A 31 -1.43 -13.87 -1.22
C LYS A 31 -2.24 -14.53 -0.11
N LYS A 32 -2.51 -13.80 0.97
CA LYS A 32 -3.23 -14.29 2.15
C LYS A 32 -4.41 -13.38 2.43
N TYR A 33 -5.44 -13.96 3.05
CA TYR A 33 -6.49 -13.16 3.65
C TYR A 33 -5.95 -12.46 4.89
N GLY A 34 -6.31 -11.20 5.08
CA GLY A 34 -5.79 -10.38 6.15
C GLY A 34 -6.39 -8.97 6.15
N THR A 35 -5.96 -8.18 7.13
CA THR A 35 -6.14 -6.73 7.09
C THR A 35 -4.77 -6.11 6.94
N TYR A 36 -4.59 -5.36 5.87
CA TYR A 36 -3.33 -4.77 5.45
C TYR A 36 -3.41 -3.25 5.58
N THR A 37 -2.37 -2.65 6.16
CA THR A 37 -2.24 -1.19 6.21
C THR A 37 -1.28 -0.77 5.12
N VAL A 38 -1.83 -0.31 3.99
CA VAL A 38 -1.04 0.16 2.85
C VAL A 38 -0.64 1.60 3.10
N THR A 39 0.65 1.90 2.99
CA THR A 39 1.24 3.22 3.22
C THR A 39 1.93 3.71 1.96
N LEU A 40 1.57 4.91 1.50
CA LEU A 40 2.29 5.66 0.47
C LEU A 40 3.05 6.80 1.12
N THR A 41 4.36 6.87 0.90
CA THR A 41 5.19 8.04 1.20
C THR A 41 5.62 8.70 -0.10
N VAL A 42 5.25 9.97 -0.30
CA VAL A 42 5.70 10.79 -1.43
C VAL A 42 6.71 11.80 -0.93
N THR A 43 7.85 11.92 -1.61
CA THR A 43 8.87 12.93 -1.32
C THR A 43 8.98 13.90 -2.48
N ASP A 44 9.00 15.21 -2.21
CA ASP A 44 9.20 16.24 -3.23
C ASP A 44 10.69 16.55 -3.49
N GLU A 45 10.95 17.45 -4.44
CA GLU A 45 12.30 17.91 -4.79
C GLU A 45 13.06 18.57 -3.61
N ALA A 46 12.33 19.22 -2.69
CA ALA A 46 12.88 19.85 -1.50
C ALA A 46 13.12 18.86 -0.33
N GLY A 47 12.70 17.60 -0.50
CA GLY A 47 12.79 16.57 0.52
C GLY A 47 11.64 16.55 1.52
N ASN A 48 10.59 17.36 1.32
CA ASN A 48 9.38 17.28 2.14
C ASN A 48 8.64 15.99 1.84
N LYS A 49 8.01 15.42 2.88
CA LYS A 49 7.31 14.15 2.79
C LYS A 49 5.83 14.28 3.11
N VAL A 50 5.01 13.62 2.31
CA VAL A 50 3.59 13.39 2.60
C VAL A 50 3.36 11.89 2.73
N VAL A 51 2.71 11.48 3.82
CA VAL A 51 2.37 10.09 4.08
C VAL A 51 0.85 9.93 4.06
N LYS A 52 0.38 8.88 3.39
CA LYS A 52 -1.02 8.47 3.37
C LYS A 52 -1.14 6.98 3.64
N THR A 53 -2.18 6.61 4.39
CA THR A 53 -2.45 5.22 4.78
C THR A 53 -3.86 4.82 4.42
N VAL A 54 -4.05 3.61 3.93
CA VAL A 54 -5.34 2.99 3.64
C VAL A 54 -5.36 1.59 4.22
N GLN A 55 -6.50 1.18 4.79
CA GLN A 55 -6.69 -0.20 5.24
C GLN A 55 -7.43 -1.01 4.18
N ILE A 56 -6.84 -2.13 3.77
CA ILE A 56 -7.45 -3.12 2.90
C ILE A 56 -7.82 -4.32 3.76
N LYS A 57 -9.09 -4.72 3.73
CA LYS A 57 -9.57 -5.89 4.45
C LYS A 57 -9.99 -6.95 3.44
N ASP A 58 -9.15 -7.96 3.28
CA ASP A 58 -9.44 -9.14 2.49
C ASP A 58 -9.75 -10.31 3.43
N ILE A 59 -11.02 -10.66 3.51
CA ILE A 59 -11.50 -11.72 4.40
C ILE A 59 -11.96 -12.90 3.58
N GLN A 60 -11.49 -14.10 3.95
CA GLN A 60 -12.10 -15.32 3.45
C GLN A 60 -13.55 -15.32 3.91
N LYS A 61 -14.48 -15.12 2.98
CA LYS A 61 -15.89 -15.42 3.25
C LYS A 61 -15.95 -16.91 3.55
N ARG A 62 -16.36 -17.28 4.77
CA ARG A 62 -16.68 -18.68 5.07
C ARG A 62 -17.70 -19.12 4.01
N PRO A 63 -17.44 -20.18 3.22
CA PRO A 63 -18.51 -20.75 2.41
C PRO A 63 -19.63 -21.11 3.38
N GLY A 64 -20.79 -20.49 3.18
CA GLY A 64 -21.91 -20.64 4.11
C GLY A 64 -22.16 -22.12 4.36
N CYS A 65 -22.23 -22.51 5.63
CA CYS A 65 -22.66 -23.86 5.98
C CYS A 65 -24.02 -24.10 5.32
N PRO A 66 -24.15 -25.07 4.39
CA PRO A 66 -25.46 -25.50 3.98
C PRO A 66 -26.00 -26.35 5.13
N TYR A 67 -26.91 -25.79 5.92
CA TYR A 67 -27.90 -26.58 6.65
C TYR A 67 -29.23 -26.43 5.93
#